data_AF-A0A8J7LXD3-F1
#
_entry.id   AF-A0A8J7LXD3-F1
#
_cell.length_a   1.000
_cell.length_b   1.000
_cell.length_c   1.000
_cell.angle_alpha   90.00
_cell.angle_beta   90.00
_cell.angle_gamma   90.00
#
_symmetry.space_group_name_H-M   'P 1'
#
loop_
_entity.id
_entity.type
_entity.pdbx_description
1 polymer ?
#
loop_
_entity_poly.entity_id
_entity_poly.type
_entity_poly.pdbx_seq_one_letter_code
_entity_poly.pdbx_strand_id
1 'polypeptide(L)'
;MHLGDEQLRILEICQRLGYPVKNVERSFRRTYGMSPKRYLSLQRLTVLRQRLRSKAVLRSRLTDLYFDCGLTHSGRTAGEYRALFGELPSETTARSG
;
A
#
# COMPACT_ATOMS: atom_id res chain seq x y z
N MET A 1 -10.43 0.91 -15.41
CA MET A 1 -9.11 1.60 -15.42
C MET A 1 -8.22 0.86 -14.42
N HIS A 2 -7.22 0.12 -14.88
CA HIS A 2 -6.38 -0.74 -14.04
C HIS A 2 -5.33 0.10 -13.32
N LEU A 3 -5.46 0.27 -12.00
CA LEU A 3 -4.50 0.96 -11.12
C LEU A 3 -3.25 0.10 -10.84
N GLY A 4 -2.53 -0.29 -11.90
CA GLY A 4 -1.13 -0.74 -11.82
C GLY A 4 -0.14 0.43 -11.65
N ASP A 5 -0.65 1.64 -11.44
CA ASP A 5 -0.04 2.92 -11.80
C ASP A 5 0.52 3.72 -10.60
N GLU A 6 0.54 3.15 -9.41
CA GLU A 6 0.94 3.95 -8.24
C GLU A 6 2.47 4.02 -8.05
N GLN A 7 3.22 3.16 -8.73
CA GLN A 7 4.65 3.41 -8.98
C GLN A 7 4.85 4.54 -10.00
N LEU A 8 3.91 4.68 -10.94
CA LEU A 8 3.94 5.71 -11.96
C LEU A 8 3.79 7.10 -11.32
N ARG A 9 3.02 7.29 -10.24
CA ARG A 9 2.82 8.63 -9.66
C ARG A 9 4.07 9.32 -9.13
N ILE A 10 4.89 8.67 -8.28
CA ILE A 10 6.07 9.37 -7.72
C ILE A 10 7.14 9.58 -8.81
N LEU A 11 7.27 8.62 -9.73
CA LEU A 11 8.16 8.71 -10.87
C LEU A 11 7.71 9.78 -11.87
N GLU A 12 6.41 9.87 -12.16
CA GLU A 12 5.78 10.93 -12.95
C GLU A 12 6.01 12.28 -12.29
N ILE A 13 5.78 12.40 -10.97
CA ILE A 13 5.99 13.67 -10.25
C ILE A 13 7.46 14.09 -10.38
N CYS A 14 8.40 13.16 -10.20
CA CYS A 14 9.83 13.45 -10.38
C CYS A 14 10.14 13.89 -11.82
N GLN A 15 9.61 13.19 -12.82
CA GLN A 15 9.78 13.54 -14.23
C GLN A 15 9.20 14.91 -14.56
N ARG A 16 7.97 15.21 -14.10
CA ARG A 16 7.28 16.50 -14.32
C ARG A 16 7.98 17.67 -13.63
N LEU A 17 8.63 17.42 -12.49
CA LEU A 17 9.37 18.44 -11.73
C LEU A 17 10.86 18.53 -12.11
N GLY A 18 11.33 17.76 -13.11
CA GLY A 18 12.72 17.77 -13.56
C GLY A 18 13.72 17.11 -12.59
N TYR A 19 13.23 16.36 -11.59
CA TYR A 19 14.09 15.65 -10.66
C TYR A 19 14.48 14.27 -11.19
N PRO A 20 15.78 13.92 -11.23
CA PRO A 20 16.20 12.59 -11.63
C PRO A 20 15.64 11.53 -10.66
N VAL A 21 14.88 10.58 -11.19
CA VAL A 21 14.33 9.43 -10.45
C VAL A 21 15.38 8.75 -9.56
N LYS A 22 16.59 8.56 -10.09
CA LYS A 22 17.73 7.97 -9.38
C LYS A 22 18.11 8.72 -8.10
N ASN A 23 17.95 10.04 -8.08
CA ASN A 23 18.24 10.85 -6.90
C ASN A 23 17.17 10.67 -5.83
N VAL A 24 15.90 10.55 -6.25
CA VAL A 24 14.79 10.27 -5.32
C VAL A 24 14.90 8.86 -4.74
N GLU A 25 15.21 7.86 -5.56
CA GLU A 25 15.46 6.50 -5.04
C GLU A 25 16.65 6.47 -4.07
N ARG A 26 17.76 7.14 -4.40
CA ARG A 26 18.93 7.23 -3.52
C ARG A 26 18.59 7.95 -2.22
N SER A 27 17.84 9.05 -2.29
CA SER A 27 17.40 9.80 -1.10
C SER A 27 16.54 8.94 -0.19
N PHE A 28 15.57 8.21 -0.74
CA PHE A 28 14.75 7.28 0.04
C PHE A 28 15.57 6.15 0.67
N ARG A 29 16.52 5.56 -0.07
CA ARG A 29 17.42 4.56 0.51
C ARG A 29 18.28 5.13 1.63
N ARG A 30 18.77 6.37 1.51
CA ARG A 30 19.59 7.03 2.53
C ARG A 30 18.79 7.37 3.79
N THR A 31 17.56 7.86 3.62
CA THR A 31 16.72 8.36 4.73
C THR A 31 15.90 7.25 5.39
N TYR A 32 15.36 6.31 4.60
CA TYR A 32 14.42 5.28 5.06
C TYR A 32 14.96 3.85 4.90
N GLY A 33 16.17 3.65 4.37
CA GLY A 33 16.76 2.33 4.15
C GLY A 33 16.08 1.50 3.05
N MET A 34 15.13 2.08 2.30
CA MET A 34 14.33 1.35 1.32
C MET A 34 13.98 2.18 0.09
N SER A 35 13.48 1.53 -0.96
CA SER A 35 12.98 2.25 -2.14
C SER A 35 11.67 2.99 -1.86
N PRO A 36 11.37 4.08 -2.59
CA PRO A 36 10.08 4.76 -2.48
C PRO A 36 8.90 3.81 -2.68
N LYS A 37 9.01 2.87 -3.61
CA LYS A 37 8.00 1.82 -3.85
C LYS A 37 7.71 1.04 -2.57
N ARG A 38 8.75 0.51 -1.94
CA ARG A 38 8.60 -0.31 -0.73
C ARG A 38 7.99 0.50 0.40
N TYR A 39 8.43 1.74 0.57
CA TYR A 39 7.87 2.64 1.58
C TYR A 39 6.36 2.86 1.36
N LEU A 40 5.94 3.20 0.14
CA LEU A 40 4.52 3.40 -0.19
C LEU A 40 3.70 2.13 -0.01
N SER A 41 4.22 0.96 -0.40
CA SER A 41 3.56 -0.32 -0.16
C SER A 41 3.31 -0.56 1.33
N LEU A 42 4.31 -0.32 2.18
CA LEU A 42 4.15 -0.47 3.64
C LEU A 42 3.13 0.51 4.22
N GLN A 43 3.13 1.76 3.74
CA GLN A 43 2.14 2.77 4.13
C GLN A 43 0.72 2.32 3.77
N ARG A 44 0.48 1.85 2.54
CA ARG A 44 -0.84 1.34 2.12
C ARG A 44 -1.30 0.13 2.93
N LEU A 45 -0.41 -0.81 3.21
CA LEU A 45 -0.72 -1.97 4.06
C LEU A 45 -1.10 -1.54 5.49
N THR A 46 -0.43 -0.51 6.01
CA THR A 46 -0.75 0.07 7.32
C THR A 46 -2.11 0.74 7.32
N VAL A 47 -2.43 1.55 6.30
CA VAL A 47 -3.76 2.16 6.13
C VAL A 47 -4.84 1.10 5.98
N LEU A 48 -4.60 0.06 5.19
CA LEU A 48 -5.52 -1.08 5.05
C LEU A 48 -5.80 -1.70 6.43
N ARG A 49 -4.76 -2.00 7.23
CA ARG A 49 -4.93 -2.55 8.59
C ARG A 49 -5.76 -1.63 9.49
N GLN A 50 -5.51 -0.32 9.46
CA GLN A 50 -6.29 0.65 10.23
C GLN A 50 -7.77 0.63 9.82
N ARG A 51 -8.04 0.58 8.52
CA ARG A 51 -9.41 0.47 8.01
C ARG A 51 -10.06 -0.83 8.45
N LEU A 52 -9.42 -1.98 8.25
CA LEU A 52 -9.95 -3.31 8.65
C LEU A 52 -10.32 -3.41 10.13
N ARG A 53 -9.62 -2.65 10.99
CA ARG A 53 -9.90 -2.59 12.44
C ARG A 53 -11.00 -1.60 12.83
N SER A 54 -11.44 -0.74 11.91
CA SER A 54 -12.52 0.21 12.16
C SER A 54 -13.88 -0.45 12.03
N LYS A 55 -14.78 -0.20 13.00
CA LYS A 55 -16.17 -0.72 13.02
C LYS A 55 -16.99 -0.37 11.77
N ALA A 56 -16.57 0.62 10.99
CA ALA A 56 -17.18 0.96 9.71
C ALA A 56 -17.09 -0.17 8.66
N VAL A 57 -16.14 -1.10 8.81
CA VAL A 57 -15.86 -2.17 7.84
C VAL A 57 -16.95 -3.23 7.76
N LEU A 58 -17.79 -3.39 8.79
CA LEU A 58 -18.92 -4.35 8.76
C LEU A 58 -19.86 -4.15 7.56
N ARG A 59 -19.82 -2.99 6.89
CA ARG A 59 -20.64 -2.67 5.72
C ARG A 59 -19.90 -2.66 4.37
N SER A 60 -18.57 -2.69 4.35
CA SER A 60 -17.77 -2.57 3.12
C SER A 60 -17.19 -3.91 2.71
N ARG A 61 -17.22 -4.24 1.41
CA ARG A 61 -16.57 -5.47 0.93
C ARG A 61 -15.05 -5.30 1.04
N LEU A 62 -14.37 -6.37 1.44
CA LEU A 62 -12.91 -6.38 1.57
C LEU A 62 -12.21 -5.94 0.26
N THR A 63 -12.78 -6.32 -0.88
CA THR A 63 -12.31 -5.91 -2.21
C THR A 63 -12.31 -4.39 -2.41
N ASP A 64 -13.34 -3.69 -1.94
CA ASP A 64 -13.44 -2.23 -2.07
C ASP A 64 -12.36 -1.53 -1.23
N LEU A 65 -12.06 -2.07 -0.05
CA LEU A 65 -10.99 -1.55 0.81
C LEU A 65 -9.60 -1.69 0.18
N TYR A 66 -9.34 -2.77 -0.57
CA TYR A 66 -8.11 -2.89 -1.34
C TYR A 66 -8.01 -1.77 -2.38
N PHE A 67 -9.08 -1.55 -3.16
CA PHE A 67 -9.10 -0.49 -4.18
C PHE A 67 -8.92 0.91 -3.60
N ASP A 68 -9.61 1.23 -2.51
CA ASP A 68 -9.47 2.53 -1.84
C ASP A 68 -8.07 2.77 -1.29
N CYS A 69 -7.37 1.70 -0.92
CA CYS A 69 -5.99 1.78 -0.45
C CYS A 69 -4.97 1.77 -1.60
N GLY A 70 -5.40 1.77 -2.88
CA GLY A 70 -4.50 1.70 -4.03
C GLY A 70 -3.82 0.33 -4.19
N LEU A 71 -4.47 -0.74 -3.72
CA LEU A 71 -4.00 -2.11 -3.74
C LEU A 71 -4.81 -2.89 -4.77
N THR A 72 -4.22 -3.18 -5.92
CA THR A 72 -4.92 -3.78 -7.06
C THR A 72 -4.77 -5.29 -7.19
N HIS A 73 -3.86 -5.90 -6.41
CA HIS A 73 -3.58 -7.33 -6.46
C HIS A 73 -3.86 -7.99 -5.10
N SER A 74 -5.12 -8.34 -4.84
CA SER A 74 -5.58 -8.90 -3.56
C SER A 74 -4.73 -10.06 -3.03
N GLY A 75 -4.35 -11.03 -3.87
CA GLY A 75 -3.53 -12.18 -3.47
C GLY A 75 -2.10 -11.80 -3.07
N ARG A 76 -1.42 -10.98 -3.89
CA ARG A 76 -0.07 -10.49 -3.59
C ARG A 76 -0.07 -9.64 -2.33
N THR A 77 -1.04 -8.72 -2.23
CA THR A 77 -1.20 -7.85 -1.08
C THR A 77 -1.51 -8.65 0.18
N ALA A 78 -2.33 -9.70 0.13
CA ALA A 78 -2.57 -10.57 1.29
C ALA A 78 -1.30 -11.28 1.76
N GLY A 79 -0.44 -11.73 0.84
CA GLY A 79 0.86 -12.30 1.16
C GLY A 79 1.81 -11.29 1.82
N GLU A 80 1.95 -10.10 1.24
CA GLU A 80 2.76 -9.01 1.80
C GLU A 80 2.21 -8.53 3.17
N TYR A 81 0.89 -8.49 3.32
CA TYR A 81 0.21 -8.14 4.56
C TYR A 81 0.49 -9.17 5.65
N ARG A 82 0.35 -10.47 5.34
CA ARG A 82 0.67 -11.56 6.29
C ARG A 82 2.13 -11.55 6.70
N ALA A 83 3.04 -11.31 5.76
CA ALA A 83 4.46 -11.20 6.06
C ALA A 83 4.76 -10.02 7.01
N LEU A 84 3.99 -8.93 6.93
CA LEU A 84 4.19 -7.74 7.75
C LEU A 84 3.49 -7.80 9.12
N PHE A 85 2.32 -8.43 9.21
CA PHE A 85 1.47 -8.37 10.40
C PHE A 85 1.15 -9.72 11.04
N GLY A 86 1.59 -10.83 10.43
CA GLY A 86 1.39 -12.19 10.95
C GLY A 86 0.00 -12.80 10.73
N GLU A 87 -0.93 -12.05 10.14
CA GLU A 87 -2.32 -12.49 9.87
C GLU A 87 -2.76 -12.00 8.49
N LEU A 88 -3.80 -12.60 7.91
CA LEU A 88 -4.41 -12.20 6.65
C LEU A 88 -5.37 -11.01 6.87
N PRO A 89 -5.62 -10.18 5.84
CA PRO A 89 -6.62 -9.12 5.90
C PRO A 89 -8.02 -9.61 6.33
N SER A 90 -8.42 -10.80 5.90
CA SER A 90 -9.69 -11.44 6.30
C SER A 90 -9.73 -11.79 7.79
N GLU A 91 -8.61 -12.22 8.37
CA GLU A 91 -8.50 -12.54 9.80
C GLU A 91 -8.60 -11.27 10.65
N THR A 92 -7.96 -10.17 10.21
CA THR A 92 -8.09 -8.85 10.84
C THR A 92 -9.55 -8.39 10.87
N THR A 93 -10.28 -8.54 9.77
CA THR A 93 -11.70 -8.18 9.69
C THR A 93 -12.54 -9.05 10.62
N ALA A 94 -12.32 -10.36 10.63
CA ALA A 94 -13.08 -11.30 11.46
C ALA A 94 -12.92 -11.05 12.96
N ARG A 95 -11.75 -10.54 13.41
CA ARG A 95 -11.53 -10.14 14.82
C ARG A 95 -12.15 -8.79 15.17
N SER A 96 -12.40 -7.95 14.18
CA SER A 96 -12.84 -6.56 14.37
C SER A 96 -14.35 -6.37 14.20
N GLY A 97 -15.06 -7.42 13.79
CA GLY A 97 -16.52 -7.51 13.75
C GLY A 97 -17.08 -8.13 15.03
#